data_AF-A0A1B8CMY9-F1
#
_entry.id   AF-A0A1B8CMY9-F1
#
_cell.length_a   1.000
_cell.length_b   1.000
_cell.length_c   1.000
_cell.angle_alpha   90.00
_cell.angle_beta   90.00
_cell.angle_gamma   90.00
#
_symmetry.space_group_name_H-M   'P 1'
#
loop_
_entity.id
_entity.type
_entity.pdbx_description
1 polymer ?
#
loop_
_entity_poly.entity_id
_entity_poly.type
_entity_poly.pdbx_seq_one_letter_code
_entity_poly.pdbx_strand_id
1 'polypeptide(L)'
;MTSVKAPNLDGSMNHDTEREDISMTGVEDAESRTELPIAPKKGCDITTKTIKNPSFSYAYLEYISDGQPTTDLDMLTVRSHLTSGLNQFLGLTGAAISVDILKVDQKGCWIRVPREDLRAVIAAMGQWIGTGEGNSKVAWKLKGSGNWLGSLVASQGIQDTWAT
;
A
#
# COMPACT_ATOMS: atom_id res chain seq x y z
N MET A 1 -18.03 -9.64 53.38
CA MET A 1 -18.10 -8.76 54.57
C MET A 1 -19.56 -8.54 54.96
N THR A 2 -20.30 -9.39 55.68
CA THR A 2 -20.24 -10.85 55.94
C THR A 2 -18.90 -11.50 56.33
N SER A 3 -18.92 -12.24 57.45
CA SER A 3 -17.89 -13.22 57.82
C SER A 3 -18.48 -14.61 57.67
N VAL A 4 -17.80 -15.50 56.93
CA VAL A 4 -18.06 -16.95 56.92
C VAL A 4 -16.71 -17.66 56.98
N LYS A 5 -16.67 -18.70 57.82
CA LYS A 5 -15.47 -19.44 58.24
C LYS A 5 -15.44 -20.79 57.51
N ALA A 6 -14.35 -21.08 56.80
CA ALA A 6 -14.03 -22.45 56.38
C ALA A 6 -13.73 -23.31 57.62
N PRO A 7 -14.01 -24.62 57.60
CA PRO A 7 -12.90 -25.53 57.29
C PRO A 7 -13.24 -26.87 56.60
N ASN A 8 -12.16 -27.51 56.17
CA ASN A 8 -11.92 -28.96 56.08
C ASN A 8 -12.38 -29.79 54.88
N LEU A 9 -11.60 -30.85 54.66
CA LEU A 9 -11.73 -31.87 53.62
C LEU A 9 -11.98 -33.24 54.26
N ASP A 10 -12.76 -34.08 53.59
CA ASP A 10 -12.50 -35.52 53.39
C ASP A 10 -13.33 -36.00 52.19
N GLY A 11 -12.98 -37.15 51.60
CA GLY A 11 -13.70 -37.74 50.46
C GLY A 11 -12.81 -38.51 49.48
N SER A 12 -12.01 -39.45 49.97
CA SER A 12 -11.21 -40.34 49.11
C SER A 12 -12.05 -41.49 48.54
N MET A 13 -11.81 -41.89 47.28
CA MET A 13 -11.82 -43.30 46.86
C MET A 13 -11.14 -43.46 45.48
N ASN A 14 -10.38 -44.55 45.34
CA ASN A 14 -9.52 -44.83 44.18
C ASN A 14 -10.25 -45.73 43.17
N HIS A 15 -9.70 -45.86 41.96
CA HIS A 15 -9.57 -47.17 41.32
C HIS A 15 -8.49 -47.16 40.23
N ASP A 16 -7.38 -47.85 40.49
CA ASP A 16 -6.49 -48.36 39.45
C ASP A 16 -7.11 -49.61 38.81
N THR A 17 -6.87 -49.79 37.51
CA THR A 17 -7.06 -51.06 36.79
C THR A 17 -5.93 -51.20 35.76
N GLU A 18 -5.30 -52.37 35.71
CA GLU A 18 -4.11 -52.62 34.88
C GLU A 18 -4.44 -53.08 33.45
N ARG A 19 -3.39 -53.45 32.70
CA ARG A 19 -3.40 -53.83 31.28
C ARG A 19 -4.11 -55.17 31.04
N GLU A 20 -4.66 -55.34 29.85
CA GLU A 20 -4.58 -56.62 29.13
C GLU A 20 -4.04 -56.39 27.71
N ASP A 21 -3.00 -57.15 27.35
CA ASP A 21 -2.50 -57.30 25.98
C ASP A 21 -3.24 -58.46 25.31
N ILE A 22 -3.79 -58.26 24.11
CA ILE A 22 -4.18 -59.37 23.23
C ILE A 22 -3.56 -59.19 21.84
N SER A 23 -3.08 -60.30 21.27
CA SER A 23 -2.19 -60.28 20.11
C SER A 23 -2.45 -61.45 19.15
N MET A 24 -2.41 -61.12 17.86
CA MET A 24 -2.14 -62.00 16.70
C MET A 24 -3.20 -62.99 16.17
N THR A 25 -3.23 -63.01 14.82
CA THR A 25 -3.65 -64.09 13.87
C THR A 25 -5.14 -64.44 13.67
N GLY A 26 -5.54 -64.45 12.40
CA GLY A 26 -6.82 -64.93 11.86
C GLY A 26 -7.00 -64.45 10.41
N VAL A 27 -7.21 -65.37 9.45
CA VAL A 27 -7.11 -65.14 7.99
C VAL A 27 -8.00 -66.13 7.21
N GLU A 28 -8.36 -65.93 5.92
CA GLU A 28 -8.06 -64.80 5.02
C GLU A 28 -9.14 -63.71 5.04
N ASP A 29 -10.05 -63.45 4.08
CA ASP A 29 -10.38 -64.02 2.77
C ASP A 29 -10.87 -62.88 1.82
N ALA A 30 -10.92 -63.08 0.50
CA ALA A 30 -10.94 -62.00 -0.49
C ALA A 30 -12.28 -61.81 -1.24
N GLU A 31 -12.78 -60.56 -1.30
CA GLU A 31 -13.66 -60.11 -2.38
C GLU A 31 -13.20 -58.75 -2.95
N SER A 32 -13.02 -58.71 -4.26
CA SER A 32 -12.29 -57.64 -4.96
C SER A 32 -13.11 -56.36 -5.10
N ARG A 33 -12.99 -55.44 -4.13
CA ARG A 33 -13.57 -54.09 -4.25
C ARG A 33 -12.80 -53.26 -5.27
N THR A 34 -13.22 -53.32 -6.53
CA THR A 34 -12.61 -52.60 -7.66
C THR A 34 -12.52 -51.09 -7.40
N GLU A 35 -11.33 -50.59 -7.08
CA GLU A 35 -11.09 -49.16 -7.05
C GLU A 35 -11.22 -48.60 -8.48
N LEU A 36 -12.21 -47.72 -8.68
CA LEU A 36 -12.37 -47.01 -9.94
C LEU A 36 -11.12 -46.13 -10.16
N PRO A 37 -10.47 -46.20 -11.34
CA PRO A 37 -9.28 -45.41 -11.60
C PRO A 37 -9.54 -43.92 -11.36
N ILE A 38 -8.89 -43.35 -10.34
CA ILE A 38 -8.97 -41.93 -10.04
C ILE A 38 -8.25 -41.20 -11.18
N ALA A 39 -9.01 -40.83 -12.20
CA ALA A 39 -8.50 -40.17 -13.39
C ALA A 39 -7.66 -38.95 -12.97
N PRO A 40 -6.41 -38.82 -13.45
CA PRO A 40 -5.52 -37.77 -12.99
C PRO A 40 -6.13 -36.41 -13.30
N LYS A 41 -6.56 -35.71 -12.24
CA LYS A 41 -7.12 -34.37 -12.34
C LYS A 41 -6.05 -33.47 -12.95
N LYS A 42 -6.20 -33.12 -14.23
CA LYS A 42 -5.33 -32.17 -14.92
C LYS A 42 -5.40 -30.85 -14.17
N GLY A 43 -4.34 -30.55 -13.40
CA GLY A 43 -4.26 -29.31 -12.65
C GLY A 43 -4.33 -28.13 -13.61
N CYS A 44 -5.17 -27.15 -13.30
CA CYS A 44 -5.05 -25.84 -13.91
C CYS A 44 -3.78 -25.19 -13.32
N ASP A 45 -2.76 -24.97 -14.15
CA ASP A 45 -1.48 -24.42 -13.69
C ASP A 45 -1.62 -22.92 -13.45
N ILE A 46 -1.99 -22.55 -12.22
CA ILE A 46 -2.20 -21.15 -11.82
C ILE A 46 -0.85 -20.45 -11.70
N THR A 47 -0.37 -19.98 -12.85
CA THR A 47 0.87 -19.20 -13.01
C THR A 47 0.78 -17.88 -12.25
N THR A 48 1.12 -17.92 -10.96
CA THR A 48 1.06 -16.78 -10.05
C THR A 48 2.18 -15.80 -10.35
N LYS A 49 1.86 -14.67 -11.00
CA LYS A 49 2.83 -13.60 -11.31
C LYS A 49 2.72 -12.44 -10.32
N THR A 50 3.49 -12.50 -9.24
CA THR A 50 3.66 -11.35 -8.34
C THR A 50 4.38 -10.22 -9.07
N ILE A 51 3.73 -9.06 -9.16
CA ILE A 51 4.35 -7.85 -9.70
C ILE A 51 5.49 -7.44 -8.74
N LYS A 52 6.71 -7.31 -9.27
CA LYS A 52 7.90 -6.91 -8.48
C LYS A 52 7.66 -5.55 -7.81
N ASN A 53 8.20 -5.35 -6.60
CA ASN A 53 8.14 -4.06 -5.92
C ASN A 53 8.79 -2.98 -6.82
N PRO A 54 8.03 -1.98 -7.30
CA PRO A 54 8.56 -0.97 -8.20
C PRO A 54 9.42 0.03 -7.43
N SER A 55 10.61 0.35 -7.96
CA SER A 55 11.57 1.26 -7.33
C SER A 55 11.09 2.72 -7.26
N PHE A 56 10.15 3.08 -8.13
CA PHE A 56 9.65 4.45 -8.26
C PHE A 56 8.14 4.51 -8.10
N SER A 57 7.67 5.67 -7.64
CA SER A 57 6.28 6.09 -7.66
C SER A 57 6.12 7.40 -8.43
N TYR A 58 4.88 7.67 -8.82
CA TYR A 58 4.49 8.80 -9.65
C TYR A 58 3.40 9.60 -8.96
N ALA A 59 3.37 10.91 -9.20
CA ALA A 59 2.31 11.81 -8.74
C ALA A 59 2.01 12.91 -9.77
N TYR A 60 0.77 13.41 -9.77
CA TYR A 60 0.40 14.66 -10.45
C TYR A 60 0.03 15.73 -9.42
N LEU A 61 0.72 16.87 -9.51
CA LEU A 61 0.50 18.04 -8.69
C LEU A 61 -0.16 19.14 -9.55
N GLU A 62 -1.39 19.51 -9.21
CA GLU A 62 -2.07 20.70 -9.71
C GLU A 62 -1.48 21.95 -9.05
N TYR A 63 -1.18 22.97 -9.86
CA TYR A 63 -0.71 24.27 -9.40
C TYR A 63 -1.90 25.17 -9.08
N ILE A 64 -1.89 25.81 -7.91
CA ILE A 64 -2.94 26.72 -7.46
C ILE A 64 -2.34 28.10 -7.22
N SER A 65 -3.01 29.14 -7.72
CA SER A 65 -2.72 30.55 -7.48
C SER A 65 -3.99 31.26 -7.03
N ASP A 66 -3.85 32.20 -6.10
CA ASP A 66 -4.90 33.13 -5.64
C ASP A 66 -5.05 34.34 -6.60
N GLY A 67 -4.09 34.52 -7.51
CA GLY A 67 -4.05 35.61 -8.49
C GLY A 67 -4.67 35.26 -9.85
N GLN A 68 -4.59 36.20 -10.80
CA GLN A 68 -4.95 35.93 -12.20
C GLN A 68 -4.03 34.84 -12.80
N PRO A 69 -4.55 33.96 -13.68
CA PRO A 69 -3.77 32.90 -14.30
C PRO A 69 -2.93 33.43 -15.48
N THR A 70 -1.91 34.24 -15.18
CA THR A 70 -1.07 34.93 -16.19
C THR A 70 0.29 34.28 -16.44
N THR A 71 0.82 33.52 -15.47
CA THR A 71 2.15 32.91 -15.57
C THR A 71 2.05 31.46 -16.05
N ASP A 72 2.53 31.17 -17.27
CA ASP A 72 2.71 29.79 -17.73
C ASP A 72 3.72 29.06 -16.81
N LEU A 73 3.39 27.82 -16.45
CA LEU A 73 4.17 27.05 -15.48
C LEU A 73 5.43 26.45 -16.11
N ASP A 74 6.59 27.06 -15.86
CA ASP A 74 7.89 26.53 -16.33
C ASP A 74 8.53 25.49 -15.38
N MET A 75 9.30 24.56 -15.96
CA MET A 75 10.08 23.54 -15.27
C MET A 75 11.05 24.10 -14.21
N LEU A 76 11.67 25.26 -14.43
CA LEU A 76 12.60 25.85 -13.46
C LEU A 76 11.84 26.30 -12.20
N THR A 77 10.67 26.91 -12.37
CA THR A 77 9.75 27.29 -11.28
C THR A 77 9.24 26.05 -10.54
N VAL A 78 8.82 25.00 -11.27
CA VAL A 78 8.42 23.71 -10.67
C VAL A 78 9.55 23.12 -9.82
N ARG A 79 10.78 23.07 -10.35
CA ARG A 79 11.95 22.54 -9.62
C ARG A 79 12.29 23.38 -8.40
N SER A 80 12.24 24.71 -8.50
CA SER A 80 12.42 25.63 -7.37
C SER A 80 11.39 25.39 -6.27
N HIS A 81 10.11 25.24 -6.61
CA HIS A 81 9.05 24.95 -5.65
C HIS A 81 9.22 23.58 -4.98
N LEU A 82 9.56 22.54 -5.75
CA LEU A 82 9.84 21.20 -5.22
C LEU A 82 11.01 21.20 -4.22
N THR A 83 12.16 21.75 -4.60
CA THR A 83 13.34 21.83 -3.72
C THR A 83 13.06 22.71 -2.50
N SER A 84 12.31 23.81 -2.64
CA SER A 84 11.90 24.68 -1.52
C SER A 84 10.98 23.95 -0.54
N GLY A 85 9.93 23.28 -1.02
CA GLY A 85 8.99 22.53 -0.17
C GLY A 85 9.63 21.36 0.55
N LEU A 86 10.47 20.59 -0.14
CA LEU A 86 11.20 19.47 0.45
C LEU A 86 12.22 19.94 1.49
N ASN A 87 12.92 21.05 1.26
CA ASN A 87 13.84 21.64 2.24
C ASN A 87 13.09 22.25 3.44
N GLN A 88 11.89 22.82 3.24
CA GLN A 88 11.06 23.31 4.34
C GLN A 88 10.48 22.18 5.22
N PHE A 89 10.19 21.00 4.65
CA PHE A 89 9.61 19.88 5.39
C PHE A 89 10.65 18.93 6.01
N LEU A 90 11.79 18.72 5.35
CA LEU A 90 12.79 17.68 5.72
C LEU A 90 14.24 18.22 5.78
N GLY A 91 14.44 19.53 5.59
CA GLY A 91 15.77 20.13 5.51
C GLY A 91 16.59 19.61 4.33
N LEU A 92 17.92 19.63 4.52
CA LEU A 92 18.91 19.20 3.51
C LEU A 92 18.63 17.77 2.97
N THR A 93 18.11 16.88 3.81
CA THR A 93 17.73 15.51 3.41
C THR A 93 16.61 15.52 2.37
N GLY A 94 15.62 16.40 2.51
CA GLY A 94 14.56 16.57 1.50
C GLY A 94 15.08 17.14 0.19
N ALA A 95 15.99 18.12 0.27
CA ALA A 95 16.63 18.69 -0.92
C ALA A 95 17.50 17.67 -1.69
N ALA A 96 17.88 16.56 -1.06
CA ALA A 96 18.63 15.46 -1.67
C ALA A 96 17.74 14.34 -2.26
N ILE A 97 16.41 14.41 -2.13
CA ILE A 97 15.49 13.43 -2.74
C ILE A 97 15.52 13.58 -4.27
N SER A 98 15.74 12.46 -4.97
CA SER A 98 15.80 12.40 -6.44
C SER A 98 14.41 12.56 -7.07
N VAL A 99 13.96 13.80 -7.26
CA VAL A 99 12.69 14.12 -7.93
C VAL A 99 12.90 14.42 -9.41
N ASP A 100 12.42 13.54 -10.28
CA ASP A 100 12.37 13.78 -11.72
C ASP A 100 11.04 14.43 -12.11
N ILE A 101 11.10 15.51 -12.88
CA ILE A 101 9.92 16.11 -13.53
C ILE A 101 9.76 15.43 -14.89
N LEU A 102 8.65 14.70 -15.09
CA LEU A 102 8.37 13.95 -16.33
C LEU A 102 7.69 14.81 -17.40
N LYS A 103 6.78 15.68 -16.96
CA LYS A 103 6.02 16.60 -17.81
C LYS A 103 5.57 17.79 -16.98
N VAL A 104 5.54 18.97 -17.59
CA VAL A 104 4.85 20.15 -17.06
C VAL A 104 3.70 20.49 -18.00
N ASP A 105 2.58 20.90 -17.42
CA ASP A 105 1.35 21.37 -18.05
C ASP A 105 1.02 22.74 -17.48
N GLN A 106 0.26 23.58 -18.18
CA GLN A 106 -0.09 24.94 -17.71
C GLN A 106 -0.76 24.98 -16.33
N LYS A 107 -1.34 23.86 -15.88
CA LYS A 107 -2.06 23.71 -14.60
C LYS A 107 -1.39 22.75 -13.61
N GLY A 108 -0.17 22.25 -13.88
CA GLY A 108 0.46 21.28 -12.98
C GLY A 108 1.65 20.52 -13.56
N CYS A 109 2.14 19.51 -12.84
CA CYS A 109 3.26 18.70 -13.28
C CYS A 109 3.13 17.23 -12.87
N TRP A 110 3.73 16.36 -13.69
CA TRP A 110 3.94 14.94 -13.39
C TRP A 110 5.35 14.76 -12.85
N ILE A 111 5.47 14.15 -11.67
CA ILE A 111 6.77 13.82 -11.04
C ILE A 111 6.95 12.31 -10.86
N ARG A 112 8.21 11.87 -10.89
CA ARG A 112 8.67 10.54 -10.47
C ARG A 112 9.63 10.71 -9.28
N VAL A 113 9.48 9.84 -8.29
CA VAL A 113 10.26 9.83 -7.04
C VAL A 113 10.54 8.40 -6.59
N PRO A 114 11.55 8.13 -5.74
CA PRO A 114 11.71 6.85 -5.06
C PRO A 114 10.42 6.47 -4.31
N ARG A 115 10.10 5.17 -4.27
CA ARG A 115 8.80 4.70 -3.75
C ARG A 115 8.64 4.96 -2.24
N GLU A 116 9.74 4.94 -1.50
CA GLU A 116 9.85 5.32 -0.09
C GLU A 116 9.51 6.81 0.13
N ASP A 117 10.06 7.69 -0.71
CA ASP A 117 9.97 9.15 -0.55
C ASP A 117 8.60 9.73 -0.92
N LEU A 118 7.80 9.04 -1.75
CA LEU A 118 6.50 9.51 -2.24
C LEU A 118 5.62 10.15 -1.15
N ARG A 119 5.54 9.51 0.03
CA ARG A 119 4.73 10.01 1.15
C ARG A 119 5.26 11.33 1.72
N ALA A 120 6.58 11.44 1.84
CA ALA A 120 7.24 12.63 2.37
C ALA A 120 7.17 13.79 1.35
N VAL A 121 7.28 13.49 0.05
CA VAL A 121 7.09 14.44 -1.04
C VAL A 121 5.64 14.96 -1.08
N ILE A 122 4.64 14.08 -0.98
CA ILE A 122 3.22 14.48 -0.93
C ILE A 122 2.95 15.38 0.28
N ALA A 123 3.47 15.02 1.47
CA ALA A 123 3.32 15.84 2.67
C ALA A 123 3.99 17.22 2.53
N ALA A 124 5.23 17.26 2.04
CA ALA A 124 5.97 18.50 1.81
C ALA A 124 5.23 19.45 0.86
N MET A 125 4.79 18.95 -0.30
CA MET A 125 4.10 19.78 -1.29
C MET A 125 2.68 20.16 -0.87
N GLY A 126 2.02 19.34 -0.06
CA GLY A 126 0.68 19.63 0.49
C GLY A 126 0.68 20.68 1.61
N GLN A 127 1.81 20.91 2.30
CA GLN A 127 1.96 22.01 3.27
C GLN A 127 2.61 23.27 2.68
N TRP A 128 3.28 23.17 1.52
CA TRP A 128 4.08 24.26 0.99
C TRP A 128 3.22 25.39 0.41
N ILE A 129 3.54 26.61 0.81
CA ILE A 129 2.96 27.85 0.30
C ILE A 129 4.12 28.73 -0.16
N GLY A 130 4.05 29.20 -1.41
CA GLY A 130 4.95 30.18 -1.98
C GLY A 130 4.25 31.50 -2.28
N THR A 131 5.03 32.46 -2.75
CA THR A 131 4.55 33.72 -3.33
C THR A 131 4.90 33.73 -4.81
N GLY A 132 3.88 33.87 -5.66
CA GLY A 132 4.03 34.02 -7.10
C GLY A 132 4.08 35.49 -7.53
N GLU A 133 3.90 35.72 -8.82
CA GLU A 133 3.84 37.06 -9.42
C GLU A 133 2.70 37.90 -8.81
N GLY A 134 2.90 39.22 -8.74
CA GLY A 134 1.93 40.14 -8.15
C GLY A 134 1.70 39.98 -6.64
N ASN A 135 2.59 39.30 -5.91
CA ASN A 135 2.42 38.91 -4.50
C ASN A 135 1.24 37.94 -4.27
N SER A 136 0.82 37.22 -5.31
CA SER A 136 -0.21 36.17 -5.23
C SER A 136 0.28 35.00 -4.38
N LYS A 137 -0.58 34.42 -3.53
CA LYS A 137 -0.24 33.16 -2.85
C LYS A 137 -0.34 31.99 -3.83
N VAL A 138 0.63 31.08 -3.77
CA VAL A 138 0.68 29.90 -4.65
C VAL A 138 0.93 28.62 -3.85
N ALA A 139 0.33 27.51 -4.26
CA ALA A 139 0.38 26.22 -3.56
C ALA A 139 0.24 25.05 -4.53
N TRP A 140 0.40 23.83 -4.02
CA TRP A 140 0.26 22.59 -4.79
C TRP A 140 -0.82 21.68 -4.23
N LYS A 141 -1.57 21.04 -5.12
CA LYS A 141 -2.63 20.09 -4.78
C LYS A 141 -2.41 18.76 -5.51
N LEU A 142 -2.33 17.68 -4.75
CA LEU A 142 -2.28 16.33 -5.33
C LEU A 142 -3.63 16.00 -6.00
N LYS A 143 -3.62 15.55 -7.26
CA LYS A 143 -4.78 14.90 -7.89
C LYS A 143 -4.73 13.37 -7.80
N GLY A 144 -3.53 12.80 -7.95
CA GLY A 144 -3.34 11.37 -7.92
C GLY A 144 -1.88 10.99 -7.71
N SER A 145 -1.66 9.84 -7.09
CA SER A 145 -0.34 9.25 -6.86
C SER A 145 -0.41 7.74 -6.85
N GLY A 146 0.63 7.07 -7.33
CA GLY A 146 0.67 5.61 -7.40
C GLY A 146 1.93 5.08 -8.08
N ASN A 147 2.08 3.76 -8.06
CA ASN A 147 3.34 3.11 -8.48
C ASN A 147 3.42 2.84 -10.01
N TRP A 148 2.34 3.08 -10.74
CA TRP A 148 2.22 2.76 -12.17
C TRP A 148 1.61 3.92 -12.94
N LEU A 149 2.44 4.68 -13.65
CA LEU A 149 2.05 5.89 -14.37
C LEU A 149 0.87 5.67 -15.33
N GLY A 150 0.85 4.56 -16.07
CA GLY A 150 -0.24 4.24 -17.00
C GLY A 150 -1.61 4.08 -16.33
N SER A 151 -1.65 3.60 -15.08
CA SER A 151 -2.89 3.51 -14.30
C SER A 151 -3.38 4.90 -13.88
N LEU A 152 -2.46 5.78 -13.46
CA LEU A 152 -2.79 7.16 -13.09
C LEU A 152 -3.31 7.96 -14.29
N VAL A 153 -2.60 7.90 -15.43
CA VAL A 153 -3.00 8.60 -16.66
C VAL A 153 -4.38 8.12 -17.17
N ALA A 154 -4.64 6.81 -17.15
CA ALA A 154 -5.96 6.26 -17.46
C ALA A 154 -7.04 6.76 -16.47
N SER A 155 -6.73 6.79 -15.16
CA SER A 155 -7.68 7.28 -14.16
C SER A 155 -7.99 8.77 -14.27
N GLN A 156 -7.03 9.61 -14.69
CA GLN A 156 -7.22 11.05 -14.83
C GLN A 156 -8.24 11.36 -15.93
N GLY A 157 -8.09 10.75 -17.12
CA GLY A 157 -9.07 10.93 -18.21
C GLY A 157 -10.48 10.45 -17.85
N ILE A 158 -10.60 9.46 -16.96
CA ILE A 158 -11.90 9.05 -16.40
C ILE A 158 -12.48 10.13 -15.48
N GLN A 159 -11.68 10.73 -14.59
CA GLN A 159 -12.13 11.83 -13.72
C GLN A 159 -12.61 13.03 -14.55
N ASP A 160 -11.85 13.40 -15.58
CA ASP A 160 -12.19 14.52 -16.48
C ASP A 160 -13.49 14.25 -17.26
N THR A 161 -13.84 12.98 -17.51
CA THR A 161 -15.11 12.58 -18.16
C THR A 161 -16.33 12.73 -17.27
N TRP A 162 -16.19 12.57 -15.95
CA TRP A 162 -17.31 12.65 -14.98
C TRP A 162 -17.46 14.03 -14.30
N ALA A 163 -16.67 15.02 -14.71
CA ALA A 163 -16.65 16.38 -14.14
C ALA A 163 -17.50 17.41 -14.93
N THR A 164 -18.48 16.94 -15.71
CA THR A 164 -19.40 17.75 -16.55
C THR A 164 -20.79 17.84 -15.91
#